data_AF-A0A357B513-F1
#
_entry.id   AF-A0A357B513-F1
#
_cell.length_a   1.000
_cell.length_b   1.000
_cell.length_c   1.000
_cell.angle_alpha   90.00
_cell.angle_beta   90.00
_cell.angle_gamma   90.00
#
_symmetry.space_group_name_H-M   'P 1'
#
loop_
_entity.id
_entity.type
_entity.pdbx_description
1 polymer ?
#
loop_
_entity_poly.entity_id
_entity_poly.type
_entity_poly.pdbx_seq_one_letter_code
_entity_poly.pdbx_strand_id
1 'polypeptide(L)'
;ISIHQNCFPDRRPSGCQVLYAETGGSEDFAKLAHELLCQSLCPDNRRVAAPVPDNIYLMRNANCTAILVECGFLSNAREARLLTEESY
;
A
#
# COMPACT_ATOMS: atom_id res chain seq x y z
N ILE A 1 -7.63 2.25 8.35
CA ILE A 1 -6.41 1.83 7.61
C ILE A 1 -6.37 0.30 7.64
N SER A 2 -6.22 -0.35 6.48
CA SER A 2 -5.92 -1.78 6.38
C SER A 2 -4.47 -1.94 5.95
N ILE A 3 -3.67 -2.75 6.65
CA ILE A 3 -2.23 -2.90 6.39
C ILE A 3 -1.98 -4.29 5.80
N HIS A 4 -1.32 -4.33 4.65
CA HIS A 4 -1.14 -5.52 3.83
C HIS A 4 0.29 -5.61 3.27
N GLN A 5 0.62 -6.81 2.80
CA GLN A 5 1.73 -7.03 1.90
C GLN A 5 1.22 -7.65 0.61
N ASN A 6 1.78 -7.21 -0.49
CA ASN A 6 1.39 -7.64 -1.81
C ASN A 6 2.05 -8.98 -2.15
N CYS A 7 1.44 -9.72 -3.06
CA CYS A 7 1.99 -10.94 -3.62
C CYS A 7 1.60 -11.01 -5.09
N PHE A 8 2.60 -11.13 -5.96
CA PHE A 8 2.40 -11.20 -7.40
C PHE A 8 3.14 -12.40 -7.98
N PRO A 9 2.62 -13.05 -9.04
CA PRO A 9 3.28 -14.21 -9.65
C PRO A 9 4.70 -13.91 -10.12
N ASP A 10 4.94 -12.71 -10.65
CA ASP A 10 6.28 -12.21 -10.94
C ASP A 10 6.95 -11.72 -9.64
N ARG A 11 8.23 -12.07 -9.46
CA ARG A 11 9.02 -11.74 -8.27
C ARG A 11 9.77 -10.41 -8.38
N ARG A 12 9.73 -9.75 -9.53
CA ARG A 12 10.41 -8.48 -9.80
C ARG A 12 9.74 -7.24 -9.18
N PRO A 13 8.40 -7.13 -9.12
CA PRO A 13 7.76 -5.96 -8.50
C PRO A 13 8.27 -5.72 -7.09
N SER A 14 8.42 -4.45 -6.75
CA SER A 14 8.77 -3.97 -5.41
C SER A 14 8.14 -2.59 -5.17
N GLY A 15 8.20 -2.12 -3.93
CA GLY A 15 7.73 -0.82 -3.51
C GLY A 15 6.27 -0.84 -3.04
N CYS A 16 5.93 0.14 -2.21
CA CYS A 16 4.61 0.24 -1.59
C CYS A 16 3.55 0.81 -2.54
N GLN A 17 2.28 0.61 -2.21
CA GLN A 17 1.15 1.30 -2.83
C GLN A 17 0.06 1.53 -1.80
N VAL A 18 -0.56 2.72 -1.83
CA VAL A 18 -1.74 3.00 -1.00
C VAL A 18 -2.96 3.07 -1.90
N LEU A 19 -3.98 2.29 -1.58
CA LEU A 19 -5.27 2.30 -2.24
C LEU A 19 -6.30 3.01 -1.35
N TYR A 20 -7.28 3.68 -1.95
CA TYR A 20 -8.33 4.38 -1.20
C TYR A 20 -9.73 3.88 -1.53
N ALA A 21 -10.61 3.88 -0.52
CA ALA A 21 -12.03 3.64 -0.71
C ALA A 21 -12.73 4.85 -1.34
N GLU A 22 -13.88 4.62 -1.97
CA GLU A 22 -14.75 5.68 -2.50
C GLU A 22 -15.58 6.38 -1.40
N THR A 23 -14.91 6.79 -0.31
CA THR A 23 -15.50 7.57 0.78
C THR A 23 -14.81 8.92 0.95
N GLY A 24 -15.52 9.87 1.55
CA GLY A 24 -15.00 11.23 1.78
C GLY A 24 -13.64 11.24 2.50
N GLY A 25 -12.68 11.99 1.95
CA GLY A 25 -11.34 12.19 2.49
C GLY A 25 -10.35 11.03 2.26
N SER A 26 -10.79 9.89 1.70
CA SER A 26 -9.94 8.71 1.51
C SER A 26 -8.82 8.94 0.49
N GLU A 27 -9.11 9.66 -0.60
CA GLU A 27 -8.11 9.99 -1.62
C GLU A 27 -6.99 10.89 -1.05
N ASP A 28 -7.36 11.98 -0.37
CA ASP A 28 -6.38 12.91 0.22
C ASP A 28 -5.53 12.20 1.28
N PHE A 29 -6.16 11.38 2.12
CA PHE A 29 -5.45 10.60 3.12
C PHE A 29 -4.50 9.59 2.47
N ALA A 30 -4.92 8.91 1.39
CA ALA A 30 -4.07 7.96 0.68
C ALA A 30 -2.88 8.63 -0.01
N LYS A 31 -3.08 9.80 -0.64
CA LYS A 31 -1.99 10.55 -1.28
C LYS A 31 -0.93 10.97 -0.25
N LEU A 32 -1.35 11.54 0.88
CA LEU A 32 -0.45 11.93 1.96
C LEU A 32 0.28 10.73 2.56
N ALA A 33 -0.45 9.65 2.87
CA ALA A 33 0.14 8.43 3.43
C ALA A 33 1.13 7.80 2.44
N HIS A 34 0.80 7.77 1.15
CA HIS A 34 1.67 7.22 0.11
C HIS A 34 2.97 8.01 -0.05
N GLU A 35 2.87 9.35 -0.07
CA GLU A 35 4.03 10.23 -0.15
C GLU A 35 4.99 9.99 1.03
N LEU A 36 4.47 9.99 2.26
CA LEU A 36 5.27 9.76 3.46
C LEU A 36 5.91 8.36 3.49
N LEU A 37 5.17 7.34 3.05
CA LEU A 37 5.67 5.96 3.00
C LEU A 37 6.81 5.82 1.98
N CYS A 38 6.63 6.40 0.78
CA CYS A 38 7.67 6.43 -0.25
C CYS A 38 8.92 7.17 0.22
N GLN A 39 8.76 8.35 0.83
CA GLN A 39 9.89 9.13 1.37
C GLN A 39 10.66 8.37 2.46
N SER A 40 9.96 7.60 3.29
CA SER A 40 10.56 6.92 4.45
C SER A 40 11.23 5.59 4.10
N LEU A 41 10.61 4.79 3.21
CA LEU A 41 11.02 3.39 3.01
C LEU A 41 11.47 3.05 1.58
N CYS A 42 11.00 3.78 0.56
CA CYS A 42 11.27 3.43 -0.83
C CYS A 42 11.25 4.68 -1.75
N PRO A 43 12.27 5.56 -1.67
CA PRO A 43 12.29 6.84 -2.38
C PRO A 43 12.31 6.70 -3.91
N ASP A 44 12.78 5.56 -4.43
CA ASP A 44 12.78 5.26 -5.87
C ASP A 44 11.45 4.70 -6.37
N ASN A 45 10.44 4.55 -5.49
CA ASN A 45 9.14 4.01 -5.87
C ASN A 45 8.41 4.96 -6.84
N ARG A 46 7.86 4.39 -7.91
CA ARG A 46 7.16 5.13 -8.98
C ARG A 46 5.65 4.92 -8.98
N ARG A 47 5.15 4.08 -8.06
CA ARG A 47 3.71 3.90 -7.88
C ARG A 47 3.10 5.18 -7.35
N VAL A 48 1.79 5.29 -7.47
CA VAL A 48 0.99 6.38 -6.92
C VAL A 48 -0.21 5.81 -6.18
N ALA A 49 -0.79 6.62 -5.30
CA ALA A 49 -2.06 6.29 -4.69
C ALA A 49 -3.14 6.10 -5.76
N ALA A 50 -4.02 5.11 -5.58
CA ALA A 50 -5.01 4.73 -6.57
C ALA A 50 -6.34 4.29 -5.92
N PRO A 51 -7.48 4.36 -6.63
CA PRO A 51 -8.71 3.81 -6.10
C PRO A 51 -8.57 2.31 -5.88
N VAL A 52 -9.16 1.81 -4.80
CA VAL A 52 -9.21 0.37 -4.55
C VAL A 52 -10.22 -0.28 -5.51
N PRO A 53 -9.94 -1.49 -6.02
CA PRO A 53 -10.94 -2.25 -6.78
C PRO A 53 -12.21 -2.53 -5.96
N ASP A 54 -13.38 -2.48 -6.60
CA ASP A 54 -14.70 -2.65 -5.96
C ASP A 54 -14.91 -4.01 -5.28
N ASN A 55 -14.07 -5.00 -5.60
CA ASN A 55 -14.14 -6.34 -5.02
C ASN A 55 -13.47 -6.45 -3.64
N ILE A 56 -12.82 -5.39 -3.15
CA ILE A 56 -12.19 -5.41 -1.82
C ILE A 56 -13.23 -5.17 -0.73
N TYR A 57 -13.66 -6.26 -0.07
CA TYR A 57 -14.73 -6.27 0.92
C TYR A 57 -14.61 -5.18 1.99
N LEU A 58 -13.43 -5.03 2.61
CA LEU A 58 -13.24 -4.05 3.68
C LEU A 58 -13.46 -2.62 3.20
N MET A 59 -12.95 -2.27 2.02
CA MET A 59 -13.08 -0.91 1.49
C MET A 59 -14.49 -0.63 1.00
N ARG A 60 -15.17 -1.62 0.40
CA ARG A 60 -16.56 -1.50 -0.04
C ARG A 60 -17.56 -1.27 1.10
N ASN A 61 -17.27 -1.81 2.29
CA ASN A 61 -18.15 -1.70 3.46
C ASN A 61 -17.70 -0.61 4.45
N ALA A 62 -16.61 0.11 4.16
CA ALA A 62 -16.17 1.21 5.01
C ALA A 62 -17.12 2.40 4.84
N ASN A 63 -17.63 2.94 5.96
CA ASN A 63 -18.48 4.15 5.98
C ASN A 63 -17.72 5.39 6.49
N CYS A 64 -16.40 5.33 6.54
CA CYS A 64 -15.51 6.39 6.98
C CYS A 64 -14.31 6.49 6.03
N THR A 65 -13.45 7.49 6.24
CA THR A 65 -12.17 7.60 5.54
C THR A 65 -11.36 6.32 5.70
N ALA A 66 -11.05 5.67 4.59
CA ALA A 66 -10.44 4.34 4.57
C ALA A 66 -9.42 4.20 3.44
N ILE A 67 -8.26 3.66 3.81
CA ILE A 67 -7.16 3.33 2.92
C ILE A 67 -6.70 1.90 3.18
N LEU A 68 -6.18 1.26 2.14
CA LEU A 68 -5.48 -0.02 2.18
C LEU A 68 -4.03 0.21 1.77
N VAL A 69 -3.09 -0.14 2.63
CA VAL A 69 -1.66 0.06 2.41
C VAL A 69 -1.05 -1.29 2.06
N GLU A 70 -0.55 -1.44 0.84
CA GLU A 70 0.35 -2.52 0.43
C GLU A 70 1.78 -2.05 0.67
N CYS A 71 2.43 -2.51 1.74
CA CYS A 71 3.73 -1.97 2.17
C CYS A 71 4.90 -2.38 1.27
N GLY A 72 4.76 -3.49 0.52
CA GLY A 72 5.78 -4.07 -0.36
C GLY A 72 5.30 -5.42 -0.89
N PHE A 73 6.18 -6.22 -1.49
CA PHE A 73 5.86 -7.52 -2.06
C PHE A 73 6.52 -8.68 -1.29
N LEU A 74 5.73 -9.56 -0.65
CA LEU A 74 6.24 -10.81 -0.08
C LEU A 74 6.77 -11.77 -1.16
N SER A 75 6.28 -11.65 -2.40
CA SER A 75 6.81 -12.41 -3.54
C SER A 75 8.21 -11.95 -3.98
N ASN A 76 8.65 -10.77 -3.52
CA ASN A 76 9.99 -10.26 -3.74
C ASN A 76 10.91 -10.65 -2.57
N ALA A 77 11.89 -11.52 -2.83
CA ALA A 77 12.75 -12.07 -1.78
C ALA A 77 13.57 -11.01 -1.02
N ARG A 78 13.92 -9.89 -1.67
CA ARG A 78 14.63 -8.80 -1.01
C ARG A 78 13.72 -8.07 -0.02
N GLU A 79 12.50 -7.74 -0.43
CA GLU A 79 11.54 -7.05 0.46
C GLU A 79 11.08 -7.96 1.60
N ALA A 80 10.81 -9.23 1.32
CA ALA A 80 10.47 -10.22 2.35
C ALA A 80 11.56 -10.35 3.42
N ARG A 81 12.84 -10.22 3.04
CA ARG A 81 13.96 -10.21 3.99
C ARG A 81 14.01 -8.93 4.83
N LEU A 82 13.83 -7.76 4.21
CA LEU A 82 13.83 -6.47 4.92
C LEU A 82 12.78 -6.45 6.04
N LEU A 83 11.61 -7.06 5.82
CA LEU A 83 10.55 -7.20 6.84
C LEU A 83 10.93 -8.00 8.08
N THR A 84 12.07 -8.70 8.06
CA THR A 84 12.59 -9.43 9.23
C THR A 84 13.62 -8.62 10.03
N GLU A 85 14.02 -7.46 9.52
CA GLU A 85 14.97 -6.56 10.17
C GLU A 85 14.20 -5.59 11.07
N GLU A 86 14.57 -5.52 12.35
CA GLU A 86 13.88 -4.66 13.34
C GLU A 86 13.96 -3.17 13.01
N SER A 87 14.98 -2.77 12.24
CA SER A 87 15.21 -1.37 11.83
C SER A 87 14.43 -0.95 10.58
N TYR A 88 13.72 -1.88 9.93
CA TYR A 88 12.91 -1.63 8.75
C TYR A 88 11.47 -1.32 9.13
#